data_AF-A0A4R2K4T9-F1
#
_entry.id   AF-A0A4R2K4T9-F1
#
_cell.length_a   1.000
_cell.length_b   1.000
_cell.length_c   1.000
_cell.angle_alpha   90.00
_cell.angle_beta   90.00
_cell.angle_gamma   90.00
#
_symmetry.space_group_name_H-M   'P 1'
#
loop_
_entity.id
_entity.type
_entity.pdbx_description
1 polymer ?
#
loop_
_entity_poly.entity_id
_entity_poly.type
_entity_poly.pdbx_seq_one_letter_code
_entity_poly.pdbx_strand_id
1 'polypeptide(L)'
;MHRDLDILDVAKRLRIRILRRASSEEYIARCPFCGDSKNPEHGHLYLNVSKNVYYCVRCGEGGDAVNLYAELRNIDTREAYKELMEENITPLVLKEKVQKKKHNPVAPIETRDKVYRAFLDKLTLKEQHLRNLLKRGLSWEETAKNLYKSLPEEPQQRWEICRELIKEGYNLKGIPGFYQREKDGEKYWDFVDYKGFLIPVKDVQGRIQGFQIRLDEEEKGRKYLWFSSRNKLNGTPAHAWQGVHGGPSKVVIVTEGPLKADVAHYLSRYTFVSVPGVTAIKGIEIVLKQLGAKKVYIAFDMDILTNPAVQKARKRLENKLVEAGFEVRTKTWDSRYKGIDDYLLVQRKQKQKEVV
;
A
#
# COMPACT_ATOMS: atom_id res chain seq x y z
N MET A 1 -25.46 -24.13 -18.03
CA MET A 1 -24.35 -24.76 -17.28
C MET A 1 -23.20 -23.76 -17.24
N HIS A 2 -22.94 -23.11 -16.11
CA HIS A 2 -21.73 -22.31 -15.93
C HIS A 2 -20.55 -23.29 -15.92
N ARG A 3 -19.66 -23.21 -16.93
CA ARG A 3 -18.36 -23.87 -16.85
C ARG A 3 -17.53 -23.08 -15.85
N ASP A 4 -17.28 -23.66 -14.68
CA ASP A 4 -16.32 -23.10 -13.74
C ASP A 4 -14.92 -23.20 -14.34
N LEU A 5 -14.25 -22.05 -14.51
CA LEU A 5 -12.91 -21.96 -15.07
C LEU A 5 -11.88 -22.39 -14.02
N ASP A 6 -11.42 -23.63 -14.07
CA ASP A 6 -10.39 -24.19 -13.18
C ASP A 6 -9.00 -23.60 -13.50
N ILE A 7 -8.30 -23.14 -12.46
CA ILE A 7 -6.93 -22.62 -12.48
C ILE A 7 -5.94 -23.59 -13.15
N LEU A 8 -6.10 -24.90 -12.99
CA LEU A 8 -5.26 -25.89 -13.65
C LEU A 8 -5.55 -25.97 -15.15
N ASP A 9 -6.80 -25.87 -15.55
CA ASP A 9 -7.16 -25.87 -16.96
C ASP A 9 -6.73 -24.58 -17.65
N VAL A 10 -6.87 -23.44 -16.99
CA VAL A 10 -6.30 -22.18 -17.47
C VAL A 10 -4.78 -22.25 -17.56
N ALA A 11 -4.09 -22.82 -16.56
CA ALA A 11 -2.64 -22.99 -16.59
C ALA A 11 -2.19 -23.90 -17.74
N LYS A 12 -2.91 -25.02 -17.99
CA LYS A 12 -2.65 -25.91 -19.14
C LYS A 12 -2.87 -25.20 -20.47
N ARG A 13 -3.97 -24.43 -20.61
CA ARG A 13 -4.28 -23.62 -21.81
C ARG A 13 -3.17 -22.61 -22.11
N LEU A 14 -2.60 -22.01 -21.07
CA LEU A 14 -1.47 -21.09 -21.15
C LEU A 14 -0.11 -21.78 -21.29
N ARG A 15 -0.08 -23.11 -21.40
CA ARG A 15 1.13 -23.95 -21.49
C ARG A 15 2.11 -23.73 -20.34
N ILE A 16 1.59 -23.42 -19.15
CA ILE A 16 2.39 -23.30 -17.94
C ILE A 16 2.84 -24.69 -17.51
N ARG A 17 4.16 -24.87 -17.37
CA ARG A 17 4.74 -26.16 -16.96
C ARG A 17 4.51 -26.40 -15.47
N ILE A 18 3.55 -27.25 -15.15
CA ILE A 18 3.31 -27.78 -13.80
C ILE A 18 4.39 -28.83 -13.51
N LEU A 19 5.05 -28.73 -12.36
CA LEU A 19 6.20 -29.58 -12.01
C LEU A 19 5.79 -30.73 -11.10
N ARG A 20 5.11 -30.43 -10.00
CA ARG A 20 4.68 -31.44 -9.02
C ARG A 20 3.51 -30.95 -8.20
N ARG A 21 2.83 -31.89 -7.56
CA ARG A 21 1.82 -31.63 -6.54
C ARG A 21 2.52 -31.40 -5.20
N ALA A 22 2.19 -30.30 -4.52
CA ALA A 22 2.71 -29.97 -3.21
C ALA A 22 1.80 -30.46 -2.08
N SER A 23 0.49 -30.50 -2.32
CA SER A 23 -0.52 -31.04 -1.40
C SER A 23 -1.76 -31.51 -2.16
N SER A 24 -2.79 -32.02 -1.47
CA SER A 24 -4.08 -32.33 -2.08
C SER A 24 -4.70 -31.12 -2.81
N GLU A 25 -4.38 -29.91 -2.40
CA GLU A 25 -5.01 -28.68 -2.93
C GLU A 25 -4.04 -27.78 -3.71
N GLU A 26 -2.73 -28.09 -3.74
CA GLU A 26 -1.72 -27.19 -4.31
C GLU A 26 -0.78 -27.89 -5.29
N TYR A 27 -0.53 -27.20 -6.40
CA TYR A 27 0.44 -27.57 -7.42
C TYR A 27 1.52 -26.51 -7.53
N ILE A 28 2.76 -26.96 -7.73
CA ILE A 28 3.90 -26.09 -8.00
C ILE A 28 4.19 -26.12 -9.49
N ALA A 29 4.31 -24.94 -10.08
CA ALA A 29 4.58 -24.73 -11.49
C ALA A 29 5.73 -23.74 -11.72
N ARG A 30 6.18 -23.71 -12.97
CA ARG A 30 7.08 -22.68 -13.49
C ARG A 30 6.35 -21.35 -13.55
N CYS A 31 6.97 -20.27 -13.07
CA CYS A 31 6.36 -18.95 -13.09
C CYS A 31 6.58 -18.27 -14.45
N PRO A 32 5.51 -18.02 -15.24
CA PRO A 32 5.65 -17.39 -16.55
C PRO A 32 5.95 -15.89 -16.44
N PHE A 33 5.71 -15.26 -15.28
CA PHE A 33 5.88 -13.82 -15.08
C PHE A 33 7.32 -13.39 -14.73
N CYS A 34 8.07 -14.23 -14.03
CA CYS A 34 9.42 -13.87 -13.57
C CYS A 34 10.51 -14.86 -13.95
N GLY A 35 10.13 -15.93 -14.64
CA GLY A 35 11.03 -17.01 -15.00
C GLY A 35 11.52 -17.79 -13.79
N ASP A 36 12.10 -18.95 -14.05
CA ASP A 36 12.52 -19.88 -13.02
C ASP A 36 14.05 -20.03 -12.96
N SER A 37 14.52 -20.70 -11.91
CA SER A 37 15.92 -21.07 -11.77
C SER A 37 16.36 -22.07 -12.86
N LYS A 38 17.67 -22.17 -13.10
CA LYS A 38 18.26 -23.16 -14.03
C LYS A 38 17.94 -24.61 -13.64
N ASN A 39 17.67 -24.89 -12.35
CA ASN A 39 17.24 -26.21 -11.91
C ASN A 39 15.83 -26.50 -12.48
N PRO A 40 15.62 -27.57 -13.29
CA PRO A 40 14.36 -27.92 -13.95
C PRO A 40 13.25 -28.45 -13.02
N GLU A 41 13.54 -28.72 -11.75
CA GLU A 41 12.56 -29.21 -10.76
C GLU A 41 12.10 -28.16 -9.75
N HIS A 42 12.71 -26.97 -9.77
CA HIS A 42 12.37 -25.90 -8.85
C HIS A 42 11.37 -24.92 -9.47
N GLY A 43 10.14 -24.93 -8.95
CA GLY A 43 9.07 -24.01 -9.30
C GLY A 43 8.65 -23.21 -8.07
N HIS A 44 7.99 -22.10 -8.32
CA HIS A 44 7.66 -21.12 -7.28
C HIS A 44 6.35 -20.37 -7.57
N LEU A 45 5.64 -20.81 -8.62
CA LEU A 45 4.24 -20.50 -8.85
C LEU A 45 3.40 -21.58 -8.18
N TYR A 46 2.59 -21.21 -7.21
CA TYR A 46 1.66 -22.09 -6.53
C TYR A 46 0.28 -21.91 -7.17
N LEU A 47 -0.36 -23.01 -7.57
CA LEU A 47 -1.72 -23.07 -8.08
C LEU A 47 -2.57 -23.80 -7.04
N ASN A 48 -3.49 -23.11 -6.39
CA ASN A 48 -4.39 -23.69 -5.39
C ASN A 48 -5.74 -24.00 -6.03
N VAL A 49 -6.08 -25.29 -6.15
CA VAL A 49 -7.30 -25.75 -6.84
C VAL A 49 -8.56 -25.45 -6.04
N SER A 50 -8.54 -25.64 -4.72
CA SER A 50 -9.71 -25.42 -3.86
C SER A 50 -10.12 -23.95 -3.80
N LYS A 51 -9.16 -23.03 -3.91
CA LYS A 51 -9.39 -21.59 -3.91
C LYS A 51 -9.45 -20.99 -5.31
N ASN A 52 -9.13 -21.76 -6.34
CA ASN A 52 -9.05 -21.34 -7.74
C ASN A 52 -8.13 -20.11 -7.97
N VAL A 53 -6.98 -20.07 -7.29
CA VAL A 53 -6.03 -18.94 -7.34
C VAL A 53 -4.60 -19.39 -7.63
N TYR A 54 -3.80 -18.47 -8.14
CA TYR A 54 -2.35 -18.60 -8.23
C TYR A 54 -1.62 -17.58 -7.35
N TYR A 55 -0.43 -17.95 -6.90
CA TYR A 55 0.49 -17.02 -6.25
C TYR A 55 1.94 -17.43 -6.48
N CYS A 56 2.76 -16.47 -6.89
CA CYS A 56 4.19 -16.65 -7.06
C CYS A 56 4.93 -16.13 -5.82
N VAL A 57 5.56 -17.02 -5.06
CA VAL A 57 6.28 -16.64 -3.83
C VAL A 57 7.54 -15.80 -4.09
N ARG A 58 8.04 -15.76 -5.33
CA ARG A 58 9.24 -15.00 -5.71
C ARG A 58 8.92 -13.60 -6.19
N CYS A 59 7.96 -13.45 -7.11
CA CYS A 59 7.63 -12.15 -7.69
C CYS A 59 6.37 -11.51 -7.13
N GLY A 60 5.60 -12.23 -6.32
CA GLY A 60 4.39 -11.72 -5.68
C GLY A 60 3.18 -11.62 -6.60
N GLU A 61 3.30 -12.01 -7.88
CA GLU A 61 2.15 -12.07 -8.80
C GLU A 61 1.16 -13.12 -8.32
N GLY A 62 -0.11 -12.76 -8.29
CA GLY A 62 -1.18 -13.63 -7.82
C GLY A 62 -2.55 -13.08 -8.14
N GLY A 63 -3.52 -13.97 -8.25
CA GLY A 63 -4.88 -13.66 -8.66
C GLY A 63 -5.68 -14.94 -8.85
N ASP A 64 -6.91 -14.81 -9.38
CA ASP A 64 -7.72 -15.97 -9.77
C ASP A 64 -7.32 -16.50 -11.16
N ALA A 65 -8.03 -17.54 -11.62
CA ALA A 65 -7.80 -18.16 -12.92
C ALA A 65 -7.97 -17.19 -14.10
N VAL A 66 -8.94 -16.29 -14.05
CA VAL A 66 -9.16 -15.31 -15.12
C VAL A 66 -8.04 -14.27 -15.12
N ASN A 67 -7.61 -13.81 -13.95
CA ASN A 67 -6.46 -12.93 -13.81
C ASN A 67 -5.18 -13.57 -14.37
N LEU A 68 -4.95 -14.87 -14.16
CA LEU A 68 -3.78 -15.56 -14.71
C LEU A 68 -3.72 -15.44 -16.24
N TYR A 69 -4.86 -15.62 -16.90
CA TYR A 69 -4.99 -15.50 -18.35
C TYR A 69 -4.86 -14.04 -18.81
N ALA A 70 -5.58 -13.14 -18.15
CA ALA A 70 -5.59 -11.70 -18.45
C ALA A 70 -4.19 -11.10 -18.39
N GLU A 71 -3.44 -11.38 -17.32
CA GLU A 71 -2.10 -10.85 -17.11
C GLU A 71 -1.09 -11.42 -18.11
N LEU A 72 -1.20 -12.71 -18.48
CA LEU A 72 -0.31 -13.32 -19.46
C LEU A 72 -0.60 -12.87 -20.89
N ARG A 73 -1.85 -12.54 -21.20
CA ARG A 73 -2.29 -12.03 -22.50
C ARG A 73 -2.26 -10.49 -22.56
N ASN A 74 -2.05 -9.83 -21.43
CA ASN A 74 -2.12 -8.38 -21.25
C ASN A 74 -3.43 -7.77 -21.81
N ILE A 75 -4.54 -8.41 -21.45
CA ILE A 75 -5.92 -7.97 -21.75
C ILE A 75 -6.66 -7.74 -20.44
N ASP A 76 -7.78 -7.03 -20.48
CA ASP A 76 -8.59 -6.87 -19.26
C ASP A 76 -9.31 -8.18 -18.88
N THR A 77 -9.75 -8.28 -17.64
CA THR A 77 -10.39 -9.50 -17.11
C THR A 77 -11.71 -9.85 -17.80
N ARG A 78 -12.42 -8.86 -18.37
CA ARG A 78 -13.69 -9.09 -19.09
C ARG A 78 -13.42 -9.68 -20.46
N GLU A 79 -12.39 -9.20 -21.16
CA GLU A 79 -11.92 -9.76 -22.43
C GLU A 79 -11.33 -11.17 -22.23
N ALA A 80 -10.50 -11.36 -21.20
CA ALA A 80 -9.97 -12.67 -20.81
C ALA A 80 -11.08 -13.69 -20.54
N TYR A 81 -12.13 -13.29 -19.82
CA TYR A 81 -13.26 -14.17 -19.55
C TYR A 81 -14.01 -14.56 -20.83
N LYS A 82 -14.19 -13.63 -21.77
CA LYS A 82 -14.80 -13.94 -23.09
C LYS A 82 -13.93 -14.92 -23.88
N GLU A 83 -12.63 -14.67 -24.02
CA GLU A 83 -11.71 -15.58 -24.72
C GLU A 83 -11.69 -16.98 -24.09
N LEU A 84 -11.70 -17.06 -22.75
CA LEU A 84 -11.73 -18.33 -22.03
C LEU A 84 -13.03 -19.12 -22.21
N MET A 85 -14.14 -18.43 -22.49
CA MET A 85 -15.46 -19.02 -22.71
C MET A 85 -15.72 -19.41 -24.17
N GLU A 86 -15.15 -18.68 -25.14
CA GLU A 86 -15.41 -18.86 -26.57
C GLU A 86 -14.43 -19.83 -27.28
N GLU A 87 -13.42 -20.37 -26.58
CA GLU A 87 -12.39 -21.30 -27.12
C GLU A 87 -11.58 -20.77 -28.34
N ASN A 88 -11.74 -19.49 -28.70
CA ASN A 88 -11.04 -18.84 -29.80
C ASN A 88 -9.62 -18.40 -29.40
N ILE A 89 -8.64 -19.31 -29.54
CA ILE A 89 -7.23 -18.99 -29.27
C ILE A 89 -6.57 -18.43 -30.53
N THR A 90 -6.37 -17.11 -30.57
CA THR A 90 -5.37 -16.52 -31.46
C THR A 90 -3.95 -16.87 -30.95
N PRO A 91 -2.99 -17.13 -31.86
CA PRO A 91 -1.63 -17.52 -31.48
C PRO A 91 -1.02 -16.56 -30.45
N LEU A 92 -0.38 -17.12 -29.42
CA LEU A 92 0.34 -16.36 -28.40
C LEU A 92 1.44 -15.52 -29.05
N VAL A 93 1.18 -14.23 -29.25
CA VAL A 93 2.21 -13.24 -29.53
C VAL A 93 2.90 -12.94 -28.19
N LEU A 94 3.84 -13.81 -27.81
CA LEU A 94 4.75 -13.53 -26.70
C LEU A 94 5.62 -12.33 -27.10
N LYS A 95 5.25 -11.12 -26.67
CA LYS A 95 6.19 -9.99 -26.73
C LYS A 95 7.44 -10.38 -25.94
N GLU A 96 8.60 -10.02 -26.50
CA GLU A 96 9.91 -10.24 -25.92
C GLU A 96 9.91 -9.91 -24.42
N LYS A 97 10.62 -10.77 -23.65
CA LYS A 97 10.82 -10.66 -22.20
C LYS A 97 10.87 -9.18 -21.79
N VAL A 98 9.84 -8.70 -21.11
CA VAL A 98 9.94 -7.42 -20.40
C VAL A 98 11.06 -7.61 -19.40
N GLN A 99 12.24 -7.07 -19.69
CA GLN A 99 13.36 -7.07 -18.75
C GLN A 99 12.83 -6.42 -17.48
N LYS A 100 12.66 -7.19 -16.40
CA LYS A 100 12.32 -6.63 -15.10
C LYS A 100 13.43 -5.63 -14.75
N LYS A 101 13.11 -4.33 -14.86
CA LYS A 101 14.03 -3.26 -14.50
C LYS A 101 14.49 -3.52 -13.07
N LYS A 102 15.80 -3.72 -12.87
CA LYS A 102 16.40 -3.92 -11.54
C LYS A 102 15.90 -2.80 -10.62
N HIS A 103 15.14 -3.15 -9.59
CA HIS A 103 14.79 -2.19 -8.53
C HIS A 103 16.00 -1.99 -7.64
N ASN A 104 16.15 -0.77 -7.14
CA ASN A 104 17.09 -0.53 -6.07
C ASN A 104 16.53 -1.10 -4.75
N PRO A 105 17.39 -1.63 -3.86
CA PRO A 105 16.97 -1.97 -2.52
C PRO A 105 16.51 -0.69 -1.81
N VAL A 106 15.49 -0.82 -0.95
CA VAL A 106 15.01 0.29 -0.13
C VAL A 106 16.13 0.72 0.82
N ALA A 107 16.44 2.02 0.82
CA ALA A 107 17.47 2.58 1.68
C ALA A 107 17.10 2.46 3.18
N PRO A 108 18.10 2.48 4.09
CA PRO A 108 17.87 2.55 5.53
C PRO A 108 16.91 3.69 5.91
N ILE A 109 16.17 3.49 7.00
CA ILE A 109 15.14 4.45 7.44
C ILE A 109 15.74 5.82 7.78
N GLU A 110 16.96 5.86 8.31
CA GLU A 110 17.69 7.09 8.65
C GLU A 110 18.00 7.90 7.40
N THR A 111 18.39 7.23 6.31
CA THR A 111 18.62 7.88 5.01
C THR A 111 17.30 8.36 4.43
N ARG A 112 16.25 7.53 4.47
CA ARG A 112 14.92 7.91 3.98
C ARG A 112 14.36 9.13 4.69
N ASP A 113 14.42 9.17 6.02
CA ASP A 113 13.93 10.29 6.82
C ASP A 113 14.63 11.60 6.46
N LYS A 114 15.97 11.58 6.36
CA LYS A 114 16.76 12.76 5.96
C LYS A 114 16.36 13.30 4.60
N VAL A 115 16.30 12.42 3.59
CA VAL A 115 15.91 12.81 2.22
C VAL A 115 14.47 13.32 2.19
N TYR A 116 13.55 12.64 2.88
CA TYR A 116 12.15 13.01 2.89
C TYR A 116 11.88 14.33 3.62
N ARG A 117 12.58 14.65 4.71
CA ARG A 117 12.46 15.97 5.34
C ARG A 117 12.96 17.08 4.43
N ALA A 118 14.16 16.92 3.88
CA ALA A 118 14.70 17.89 2.92
C ALA A 118 13.78 18.07 1.70
N PHE A 119 13.19 16.98 1.21
CA PHE A 119 12.19 17.03 0.14
C PHE A 119 10.94 17.82 0.53
N LEU A 120 10.36 17.57 1.72
CA LEU A 120 9.18 18.30 2.19
C LEU A 120 9.46 19.79 2.42
N ASP A 121 10.69 20.16 2.75
CA ASP A 121 11.11 21.56 2.92
C ASP A 121 11.11 22.33 1.59
N LYS A 122 11.28 21.64 0.45
CA LYS A 122 11.13 22.23 -0.90
C LYS A 122 9.70 22.30 -1.40
N LEU A 123 8.74 21.76 -0.64
CA LEU A 123 7.34 21.72 -1.03
C LEU A 123 6.48 22.68 -0.21
N THR A 124 5.33 23.04 -0.78
CA THR A 124 4.30 23.84 -0.12
C THR A 124 2.99 23.07 -0.06
N LEU A 125 2.12 23.44 0.88
CA LEU A 125 0.76 22.89 0.93
C LEU A 125 -0.19 23.84 0.21
N LYS A 126 -0.79 23.37 -0.88
CA LYS A 126 -1.81 24.11 -1.66
C LYS A 126 -3.02 24.40 -0.77
N GLU A 127 -3.64 25.56 -0.98
CA GLU A 127 -4.78 26.01 -0.18
C GLU A 127 -5.96 25.02 -0.23
N GLN A 128 -6.25 24.43 -1.39
CA GLN A 128 -7.31 23.43 -1.52
C GLN A 128 -7.10 22.20 -0.61
N HIS A 129 -5.85 21.76 -0.44
CA HIS A 129 -5.51 20.62 0.42
C HIS A 129 -5.57 21.01 1.90
N LEU A 130 -5.11 22.22 2.25
CA LEU A 130 -5.29 22.76 3.59
C LEU A 130 -6.78 22.83 3.96
N ARG A 131 -7.63 23.39 3.09
CA ARG A 131 -9.09 23.41 3.29
C ARG A 131 -9.67 22.00 3.46
N ASN A 132 -9.15 21.00 2.73
CA ASN A 132 -9.56 19.60 2.93
C ASN A 132 -9.22 19.08 4.33
N LEU A 133 -7.99 19.32 4.79
CA LEU A 133 -7.49 18.89 6.09
C LEU A 133 -8.23 19.57 7.25
N LEU A 134 -8.51 20.88 7.12
CA LEU A 134 -9.31 21.62 8.11
C LEU A 134 -10.75 21.11 8.19
N LYS A 135 -11.37 20.77 7.06
CA LYS A 135 -12.72 20.16 7.03
C LYS A 135 -12.78 18.82 7.76
N ARG A 136 -11.66 18.08 7.81
CA ARG A 136 -11.50 16.83 8.57
C ARG A 136 -11.30 17.07 10.08
N GLY A 137 -11.22 18.33 10.51
CA GLY A 137 -11.12 18.71 11.91
C GLY A 137 -9.69 18.88 12.43
N LEU A 138 -8.67 18.85 11.57
CA LEU A 138 -7.32 19.27 11.94
C LEU A 138 -7.26 20.79 12.09
N SER A 139 -6.36 21.28 12.94
CA SER A 139 -6.00 22.70 12.95
C SER A 139 -4.88 23.00 11.97
N TRP A 140 -4.58 24.28 11.76
CA TRP A 140 -3.45 24.71 10.93
C TRP A 140 -2.11 24.25 11.54
N GLU A 141 -1.95 24.37 12.86
CA GLU A 141 -0.75 23.95 13.58
C GLU A 141 -0.54 22.44 13.47
N GLU A 142 -1.60 21.65 13.64
CA GLU A 142 -1.52 20.19 13.51
C GLU A 142 -1.24 19.77 12.05
N THR A 143 -1.78 20.51 11.08
CA THR A 143 -1.48 20.30 9.65
C THR A 143 0.00 20.56 9.36
N ALA A 144 0.57 21.64 9.89
CA ALA A 144 1.99 21.95 9.75
C ALA A 144 2.88 20.91 10.46
N LYS A 145 2.53 20.53 11.70
CA LYS A 145 3.24 19.51 12.49
C LYS A 145 3.27 18.14 11.83
N ASN A 146 2.21 17.78 11.11
CA ASN A 146 2.15 16.52 10.36
C ASN A 146 2.84 16.57 9.01
N LEU A 147 3.40 17.73 8.62
CA LEU A 147 4.24 17.91 7.43
C LEU A 147 3.52 17.54 6.13
N TYR A 148 2.21 17.79 6.04
CA TYR A 148 1.47 17.63 4.79
C TYR A 148 1.97 18.61 3.75
N LYS A 149 2.22 18.13 2.52
CA LYS A 149 2.71 18.94 1.40
C LYS A 149 2.08 18.51 0.09
N SER A 150 1.83 19.44 -0.82
CA SER A 150 1.32 19.13 -2.16
C SER A 150 2.43 18.70 -3.10
N LEU A 151 2.13 17.77 -4.00
CA LEU A 151 3.02 17.48 -5.11
C LEU A 151 2.92 18.58 -6.19
N PRO A 152 4.06 19.01 -6.75
CA PRO A 152 4.08 19.94 -7.87
C PRO A 152 3.71 19.23 -9.18
N GLU A 153 2.91 19.91 -10.00
CA GLU A 153 2.41 19.37 -11.27
C GLU A 153 3.39 19.61 -12.42
N GLU A 154 4.14 20.70 -12.36
CA GLU A 154 5.08 21.09 -13.42
C GLU A 154 6.35 20.22 -13.38
N PRO A 155 6.72 19.55 -14.50
CA PRO A 155 7.93 18.73 -14.57
C PRO A 155 9.20 19.49 -14.20
N GLN A 156 9.34 20.74 -14.63
CA GLN A 156 10.52 21.57 -14.39
C GLN A 156 10.76 21.78 -12.89
N GLN A 157 9.68 22.02 -12.12
CA GLN A 157 9.75 22.17 -10.67
C GLN A 157 10.20 20.87 -9.99
N ARG A 158 9.69 19.71 -10.45
CA ARG A 158 10.14 18.41 -9.92
C ARG A 158 11.62 18.17 -10.15
N TRP A 159 12.10 18.46 -11.36
CA TRP A 159 13.50 18.26 -11.73
C TRP A 159 14.43 19.22 -10.99
N GLU A 160 14.00 20.45 -10.76
CA GLU A 160 14.72 21.42 -9.94
C GLU A 160 14.85 20.95 -8.49
N ILE A 161 13.76 20.51 -7.86
CA ILE A 161 13.79 19.94 -6.51
C ILE A 161 14.76 18.76 -6.43
N CYS A 162 14.72 17.83 -7.39
CA CYS A 162 15.67 16.72 -7.44
C CYS A 162 17.12 17.19 -7.55
N ARG A 163 17.39 18.20 -8.39
CA ARG A 163 18.74 18.78 -8.57
C ARG A 163 19.23 19.45 -7.29
N GLU A 164 18.38 20.21 -6.60
CA GLU A 164 18.72 20.83 -5.32
C GLU A 164 19.06 19.79 -4.25
N LEU A 165 18.23 18.75 -4.09
CA LEU A 165 18.51 17.67 -3.13
C LEU A 165 19.87 17.02 -3.40
N ILE A 166 20.19 16.75 -4.68
CA ILE A 166 21.48 16.17 -5.05
C ILE A 166 22.63 17.14 -4.76
N LYS A 167 22.46 18.42 -5.07
CA LYS A 167 23.45 19.48 -4.79
C LYS A 167 23.71 19.64 -3.29
N GLU A 168 22.69 19.44 -2.45
CA GLU A 168 22.79 19.41 -0.99
C GLU A 168 23.41 18.11 -0.44
N GLY A 169 23.78 17.16 -1.31
CA GLY A 169 24.47 15.91 -0.96
C GLY A 169 23.55 14.73 -0.68
N TYR A 170 22.24 14.83 -0.97
CA TYR A 170 21.31 13.72 -0.78
C TYR A 170 21.38 12.71 -1.92
N ASN A 171 21.42 11.42 -1.57
CA ASN A 171 21.33 10.33 -2.54
C ASN A 171 19.88 9.87 -2.71
N LEU A 172 19.31 10.08 -3.89
CA LEU A 172 17.92 9.70 -4.21
C LEU A 172 17.77 8.22 -4.59
N LYS A 173 18.88 7.50 -4.82
CA LYS A 173 18.86 6.06 -5.12
C LYS A 173 18.41 5.26 -3.90
N GLY A 174 17.46 4.35 -4.09
CA GLY A 174 16.90 3.56 -2.99
C GLY A 174 15.83 4.29 -2.18
N ILE A 175 15.45 5.52 -2.58
CA ILE A 175 14.38 6.29 -1.94
C ILE A 175 13.07 6.10 -2.73
N PRO A 176 12.05 5.46 -2.15
CA PRO A 176 10.75 5.27 -2.79
C PRO A 176 10.17 6.58 -3.31
N GLY A 177 9.67 6.52 -4.55
CA GLY A 177 9.04 7.63 -5.27
C GLY A 177 9.98 8.42 -6.17
N PHE A 178 11.30 8.40 -5.91
CA PHE A 178 12.31 8.95 -6.81
C PHE A 178 12.80 7.91 -7.83
N TYR A 179 13.09 8.35 -9.05
CA TYR A 179 13.62 7.51 -10.12
C TYR A 179 14.35 8.35 -11.17
N GLN A 180 15.05 7.68 -12.08
CA GLN A 180 15.68 8.35 -13.21
C GLN A 180 14.80 8.27 -14.45
N ARG A 181 14.76 9.37 -15.19
CA ARG A 181 14.28 9.44 -16.57
C ARG A 181 15.48 9.62 -17.49
N GLU A 182 15.26 9.35 -18.76
CA GLU A 182 16.27 9.52 -19.81
C GLU A 182 15.65 10.39 -20.91
N LYS A 183 16.37 11.43 -21.33
CA LYS A 183 16.00 12.31 -22.44
C LYS A 183 17.28 12.70 -23.17
N ASP A 184 17.29 12.58 -24.49
CA ASP A 184 18.42 12.96 -25.34
C ASP A 184 19.76 12.30 -24.92
N GLY A 185 19.70 11.06 -24.42
CA GLY A 185 20.86 10.29 -23.93
C GLY A 185 21.32 10.66 -22.51
N GLU A 186 20.77 11.72 -21.91
CA GLU A 186 21.09 12.14 -20.55
C GLU A 186 20.08 11.63 -19.53
N LYS A 187 20.58 11.15 -18.40
CA LYS A 187 19.76 10.69 -17.27
C LYS A 187 19.63 11.78 -16.23
N TYR A 188 18.40 12.03 -15.81
CA TYR A 188 18.08 12.99 -14.76
C TYR A 188 17.12 12.38 -13.75
N TRP A 189 17.11 12.92 -12.54
CA TRP A 189 16.23 12.48 -11.47
C TRP A 189 14.88 13.19 -11.52
N ASP A 190 13.83 12.43 -11.29
CA ASP A 190 12.44 12.88 -11.14
C ASP A 190 11.80 12.10 -9.98
N PHE A 191 10.58 12.47 -9.62
CA PHE A 191 9.74 11.68 -8.72
C PHE A 191 8.35 11.47 -9.32
N VAL A 192 7.53 10.67 -8.63
CA VAL A 192 6.20 10.31 -9.14
C VAL A 192 5.34 11.56 -9.35
N ASP A 193 4.65 11.60 -10.48
CA ASP A 193 3.98 12.76 -11.05
C ASP A 193 2.46 12.79 -10.76
N TYR A 194 2.06 12.18 -9.64
CA TYR A 194 0.67 12.18 -9.20
C TYR A 194 0.20 13.55 -8.73
N LYS A 195 -1.07 13.87 -8.97
CA LYS A 195 -1.75 15.07 -8.46
C LYS A 195 -2.37 14.78 -7.09
N GLY A 196 -1.94 15.52 -6.07
CA GLY A 196 -2.41 15.32 -4.71
C GLY A 196 -1.50 15.89 -3.65
N PHE A 197 -1.70 15.44 -2.41
CA PHE A 197 -0.82 15.76 -1.28
C PHE A 197 -0.25 14.53 -0.59
N LEU A 198 0.97 14.71 -0.08
CA LEU A 198 1.74 13.75 0.68
C LEU A 198 1.26 13.70 2.12
N ILE A 199 1.12 12.47 2.61
CA ILE A 199 0.82 12.09 3.98
C ILE A 199 2.03 11.32 4.49
N PRO A 200 2.88 11.94 5.34
CA PRO A 200 4.04 11.28 5.94
C PRO A 200 3.65 10.11 6.83
N VAL A 201 4.30 8.96 6.62
CA VAL A 201 4.14 7.76 7.45
C VAL A 201 5.37 7.63 8.33
N LYS A 202 5.20 7.81 9.65
CA LYS A 202 6.30 7.88 10.63
C LYS A 202 6.44 6.57 11.40
N ASP A 203 7.67 6.24 11.82
CA ASP A 203 7.94 5.14 12.74
C ASP A 203 7.79 5.56 14.22
N VAL A 204 8.09 4.64 15.13
CA VAL A 204 8.03 4.88 16.59
C VAL A 204 8.98 5.98 17.08
N GLN A 205 10.02 6.32 16.31
CA GLN A 205 10.98 7.38 16.60
C GLN A 205 10.60 8.70 15.89
N GLY A 206 9.47 8.74 15.18
CA GLY A 206 9.04 9.91 14.42
C GLY A 206 9.74 10.08 13.07
N ARG A 207 10.51 9.08 12.62
CA ARG A 207 11.24 9.09 11.35
C ARG A 207 10.31 8.76 10.20
N ILE A 208 10.38 9.51 9.11
CA ILE A 208 9.54 9.32 7.92
C ILE A 208 10.03 8.08 7.15
N GLN A 209 9.16 7.07 7.07
CA GLN A 209 9.42 5.82 6.36
C GLN A 209 9.03 5.92 4.89
N GLY A 210 8.03 6.73 4.58
CA GLY A 210 7.52 6.95 3.23
C GLY A 210 6.27 7.82 3.26
N PHE A 211 5.62 7.94 2.10
CA PHE A 211 4.41 8.73 1.95
C PHE A 211 3.28 7.93 1.33
N GLN A 212 2.08 8.15 1.86
CA GLN A 212 0.87 7.96 1.08
C GLN A 212 0.52 9.27 0.38
N ILE A 213 -0.01 9.19 -0.83
CA ILE A 213 -0.50 10.33 -1.62
C ILE A 213 -2.02 10.24 -1.58
N ARG A 214 -2.69 11.27 -1.06
CA ARG A 214 -4.12 11.46 -1.29
C ARG A 214 -4.27 12.14 -2.65
N LEU A 215 -4.87 11.45 -3.60
CA LEU A 215 -5.09 11.98 -4.93
C LEU A 215 -6.19 13.05 -4.93
N ASP A 216 -6.02 14.07 -5.77
CA ASP A 216 -7.05 15.09 -6.01
C ASP A 216 -8.29 14.47 -6.64
N GLU A 217 -8.07 13.62 -7.65
CA GLU A 217 -9.09 12.84 -8.33
C GLU A 217 -8.81 11.34 -8.17
N GLU A 218 -9.85 10.52 -8.10
CA GLU A 218 -9.68 9.08 -7.93
C GLU A 218 -9.13 8.45 -9.21
N GLU A 219 -8.03 7.72 -9.09
CA GLU A 219 -7.46 6.97 -10.20
C GLU A 219 -7.89 5.50 -10.09
N LYS A 220 -8.70 5.02 -11.04
CA LYS A 220 -9.24 3.64 -11.06
C LYS A 220 -9.95 3.28 -9.75
N GLY A 221 -10.73 4.22 -9.19
CA GLY A 221 -11.45 4.07 -7.93
C GLY A 221 -10.56 4.07 -6.67
N ARG A 222 -9.27 4.40 -6.80
CA ARG A 222 -8.34 4.51 -5.68
C ARG A 222 -8.20 5.96 -5.25
N LYS A 223 -8.47 6.22 -3.98
CA LYS A 223 -8.29 7.53 -3.33
C LYS A 223 -6.86 7.82 -2.91
N TYR A 224 -6.07 6.76 -2.72
CA TYR A 224 -4.73 6.84 -2.17
C TYR A 224 -3.76 5.95 -2.92
N LEU A 225 -2.53 6.44 -3.10
CA LEU A 225 -1.42 5.69 -3.67
C LEU A 225 -0.19 5.81 -2.77
N TRP A 226 0.74 4.88 -2.89
CA TRP A 226 2.05 5.04 -2.25
C TRP A 226 2.97 5.89 -3.13
N PHE A 227 3.76 6.77 -2.51
CA PHE A 227 4.88 7.45 -3.16
C PHE A 227 5.99 6.42 -3.47
N SER A 228 5.82 5.75 -4.60
CA SER A 228 6.52 4.52 -4.98
C SER A 228 6.95 4.61 -6.43
N SER A 229 8.23 4.38 -6.70
CA SER A 229 8.78 4.37 -8.06
C SER A 229 9.00 2.94 -8.55
N ARG A 230 8.15 2.00 -8.10
CA ARG A 230 8.15 0.63 -8.59
C ARG A 230 8.06 0.62 -10.12
N ASN A 231 8.82 -0.27 -10.76
CA ASN A 231 8.89 -0.43 -12.22
C ASN A 231 9.49 0.76 -13.00
N LYS A 232 10.01 1.79 -12.32
CA LYS A 232 10.74 2.90 -12.96
C LYS A 232 12.25 2.61 -13.03
N LEU A 233 12.96 3.29 -13.94
CA LEU A 233 14.41 3.15 -14.09
C LEU A 233 15.12 3.65 -12.81
N ASN A 234 15.95 2.81 -12.19
CA ASN A 234 16.54 3.08 -10.88
C ASN A 234 15.51 3.46 -9.79
N GLY A 235 14.25 3.07 -9.98
CA GLY A 235 13.18 3.28 -9.02
C GLY A 235 13.24 2.28 -7.87
N THR A 236 12.50 2.62 -6.82
CA THR A 236 12.42 1.87 -5.56
C THR A 236 10.96 1.71 -5.16
N PRO A 237 10.50 0.48 -4.87
CA PRO A 237 9.13 0.28 -4.42
C PRO A 237 8.94 0.84 -3.01
N ALA A 238 7.78 1.44 -2.74
CA ALA A 238 7.33 1.65 -1.38
C ALA A 238 6.85 0.34 -0.76
N HIS A 239 7.07 0.17 0.54
CA HIS A 239 6.47 -0.92 1.31
C HIS A 239 5.22 -0.39 2.02
N ALA A 240 4.27 -1.27 2.29
CA ALA A 240 3.09 -0.94 3.07
C ALA A 240 3.47 -0.80 4.57
N TRP A 241 4.14 0.29 4.93
CA TRP A 241 4.59 0.56 6.31
C TRP A 241 3.43 0.91 7.23
N GLN A 242 3.50 0.48 8.50
CA GLN A 242 2.63 0.98 9.54
C GLN A 242 3.06 2.38 9.97
N GLY A 243 2.09 3.27 10.21
CA GLY A 243 2.33 4.63 10.69
C GLY A 243 2.05 4.75 12.19
N VAL A 244 2.88 5.51 12.90
CA VAL A 244 2.69 5.84 14.32
C VAL A 244 2.21 7.28 14.45
N HIS A 245 1.15 7.48 15.24
CA HIS A 245 0.46 8.75 15.41
C HIS A 245 0.29 9.03 16.90
N GLY A 246 1.13 9.90 17.44
CA GLY A 246 1.28 10.10 18.89
C GLY A 246 2.62 9.56 19.41
N GLY A 247 2.67 9.16 20.67
CA GLY A 247 3.88 8.71 21.35
C GLY A 247 3.70 7.39 22.10
N PRO A 248 4.69 6.95 22.88
CA PRO A 248 4.57 5.73 23.68
C PRO A 248 3.35 5.78 24.62
N SER A 249 2.59 4.67 24.68
CA SER A 249 1.37 4.57 25.46
C SER A 249 1.07 3.11 25.82
N LYS A 250 0.52 2.88 27.02
CA LYS A 250 0.01 1.55 27.42
C LYS A 250 -1.26 1.16 26.66
N VAL A 251 -2.00 2.15 26.15
CA VAL A 251 -3.23 1.97 25.37
C VAL A 251 -3.01 2.52 23.97
N VAL A 252 -3.09 1.66 22.95
CA VAL A 252 -2.89 2.02 21.55
C VAL A 252 -4.09 1.59 20.71
N ILE A 253 -4.46 2.41 19.73
CA ILE A 253 -5.59 2.14 18.82
C ILE A 253 -5.04 1.83 17.42
N VAL A 254 -5.44 0.71 16.82
CA VAL A 254 -5.08 0.34 15.45
C VAL A 254 -6.23 0.70 14.51
N THR A 255 -5.94 1.45 13.45
CA THR A 255 -6.95 1.86 12.44
C THR A 255 -6.37 1.82 11.02
N GLU A 256 -7.20 2.06 10.01
CA GLU A 256 -6.80 2.00 8.59
C GLU A 256 -6.46 3.37 8.03
N GLY A 257 -5.26 3.47 7.45
CA GLY A 257 -4.79 4.65 6.73
C GLY A 257 -4.16 5.72 7.64
N PRO A 258 -3.00 6.29 7.25
CA PRO A 258 -2.28 7.27 8.06
C PRO A 258 -3.06 8.57 8.28
N LEU A 259 -3.71 9.13 7.26
CA LEU A 259 -4.48 10.38 7.41
C LEU A 259 -5.61 10.24 8.43
N LYS A 260 -6.31 9.10 8.41
CA LYS A 260 -7.36 8.79 9.38
C LYS A 260 -6.80 8.75 10.80
N ALA A 261 -5.68 8.07 10.98
CA ALA A 261 -5.03 7.95 12.27
C ALA A 261 -4.49 9.30 12.78
N ASP A 262 -3.97 10.17 11.91
CA ASP A 262 -3.58 11.55 12.28
C ASP A 262 -4.77 12.35 12.79
N VAL A 263 -5.89 12.32 12.06
CA VAL A 263 -7.12 13.02 12.47
C VAL A 263 -7.65 12.43 13.79
N ALA A 264 -7.76 11.11 13.91
CA ALA A 264 -8.26 10.45 15.10
C ALA A 264 -7.35 10.70 16.33
N HIS A 265 -6.03 10.70 16.15
CA HIS A 265 -5.06 11.08 17.17
C HIS A 265 -5.30 12.52 17.63
N TYR A 266 -5.40 13.47 16.70
CA TYR A 266 -5.62 14.87 17.03
C TYR A 266 -6.94 15.10 17.78
N LEU A 267 -8.01 14.42 17.37
CA LEU A 267 -9.34 14.59 17.96
C LEU A 267 -9.48 13.93 19.34
N SER A 268 -8.81 12.80 19.57
CA SER A 268 -9.01 12.00 20.79
C SER A 268 -7.83 11.97 21.76
N ARG A 269 -6.64 12.40 21.31
CA ARG A 269 -5.36 12.37 22.04
C ARG A 269 -4.84 10.97 22.39
N TYR A 270 -5.51 9.91 21.96
CA TYR A 270 -4.96 8.55 22.04
C TYR A 270 -3.86 8.34 21.01
N THR A 271 -2.95 7.40 21.29
CA THR A 271 -1.94 6.98 20.32
C THR A 271 -2.55 6.01 19.33
N PHE A 272 -2.33 6.25 18.04
CA PHE A 272 -2.76 5.38 16.97
C PHE A 272 -1.60 4.72 16.23
N VAL A 273 -1.84 3.51 15.74
CA VAL A 273 -1.03 2.86 14.72
C VAL A 273 -1.91 2.65 13.49
N SER A 274 -1.54 3.25 12.37
CA SER A 274 -2.23 3.02 11.10
C SER A 274 -1.66 1.81 10.38
N VAL A 275 -2.54 1.00 9.80
CA VAL A 275 -2.17 -0.01 8.81
C VAL A 275 -2.61 0.44 7.41
N PRO A 276 -1.83 0.16 6.35
CA PRO A 276 -2.18 0.54 4.97
C PRO A 276 -3.40 -0.19 4.40
N GLY A 277 -3.77 -1.29 5.05
CA GLY A 277 -4.96 -2.09 4.81
C GLY A 277 -5.01 -3.20 5.84
N VAL A 278 -6.20 -3.75 6.09
CA VAL A 278 -6.45 -4.73 7.15
C VAL A 278 -5.59 -6.01 7.08
N THR A 279 -5.01 -6.33 5.93
CA THR A 279 -4.12 -7.48 5.73
C THR A 279 -2.64 -7.16 5.89
N ALA A 280 -2.26 -5.87 5.86
CA ALA A 280 -0.87 -5.39 5.91
C ALA A 280 -0.35 -5.26 7.36
N ILE A 281 -0.43 -6.36 8.12
CA ILE A 281 -0.20 -6.40 9.57
C ILE A 281 1.16 -6.99 9.97
N LYS A 282 2.08 -7.17 9.01
CA LYS A 282 3.40 -7.76 9.28
C LYS A 282 4.22 -6.82 10.15
N GLY A 283 4.70 -7.32 11.30
CA GLY A 283 5.57 -6.59 12.22
C GLY A 283 4.85 -5.61 13.16
N ILE A 284 3.52 -5.56 13.13
CA ILE A 284 2.74 -4.63 13.97
C ILE A 284 2.99 -4.88 15.47
N GLU A 285 3.23 -6.12 15.88
CA GLU A 285 3.55 -6.50 17.25
C GLU A 285 4.85 -5.88 17.75
N ILE A 286 5.83 -5.66 16.86
CA ILE A 286 7.11 -5.03 17.19
C ILE A 286 6.87 -3.53 17.44
N VAL A 287 6.12 -2.88 16.55
CA VAL A 287 5.74 -1.47 16.68
C VAL A 287 4.98 -1.24 17.99
N LEU A 288 4.00 -2.09 18.29
CA LEU A 288 3.20 -1.98 19.51
C LEU A 288 4.04 -2.23 20.78
N LYS A 289 4.99 -3.18 20.75
CA LYS A 289 5.94 -3.40 21.87
C LYS A 289 6.84 -2.20 22.09
N GLN A 290 7.37 -1.61 21.01
CA GLN A 290 8.21 -0.40 21.07
C GLN A 290 7.45 0.81 21.62
N LEU A 291 6.14 0.92 21.35
CA LEU A 291 5.26 1.93 21.95
C LEU A 291 4.94 1.65 23.43
N GLY A 292 5.33 0.50 23.98
CA GLY A 292 5.02 0.10 25.34
C GLY A 292 3.56 -0.33 25.54
N ALA A 293 2.86 -0.68 24.46
CA ALA A 293 1.46 -1.06 24.50
C ALA A 293 1.23 -2.30 25.35
N LYS A 294 0.12 -2.31 26.09
CA LYS A 294 -0.41 -3.46 26.83
C LYS A 294 -1.83 -3.77 26.39
N LYS A 295 -2.61 -2.73 26.13
CA LYS A 295 -3.97 -2.81 25.62
C LYS A 295 -4.05 -2.24 24.22
N VAL A 296 -4.64 -3.00 23.30
CA VAL A 296 -4.80 -2.62 21.90
C VAL A 296 -6.28 -2.61 21.54
N TYR A 297 -6.77 -1.47 21.05
CA TYR A 297 -8.09 -1.38 20.46
C TYR A 297 -8.00 -1.46 18.94
N ILE A 298 -8.76 -2.34 18.30
CA ILE A 298 -8.89 -2.37 16.84
C ILE A 298 -10.12 -1.54 16.45
N ALA A 299 -9.92 -0.49 15.68
CA ALA A 299 -10.93 0.46 15.21
C ALA A 299 -10.85 0.60 13.68
N PHE A 300 -11.20 -0.48 12.98
CA PHE A 300 -11.34 -0.49 11.52
C PHE A 300 -12.66 0.12 11.08
N ASP A 301 -12.78 0.45 9.80
CA ASP A 301 -13.98 1.09 9.26
C ASP A 301 -15.22 0.22 9.48
N MET A 302 -16.39 0.85 9.54
CA MET A 302 -17.65 0.15 9.84
C MET A 302 -18.13 -0.76 8.69
N ASP A 303 -17.43 -0.78 7.55
CA ASP A 303 -17.57 -1.82 6.52
C ASP A 303 -17.21 -3.22 7.06
N ILE A 304 -16.54 -3.31 8.20
CA ILE A 304 -16.38 -4.56 8.93
C ILE A 304 -17.70 -5.26 9.25
N LEU A 305 -18.79 -4.52 9.42
CA LEU A 305 -20.10 -5.12 9.73
C LEU A 305 -20.66 -5.89 8.53
N THR A 306 -20.26 -5.54 7.31
CA THR A 306 -20.84 -6.06 6.08
C THR A 306 -19.86 -6.85 5.22
N ASN A 307 -18.55 -6.73 5.43
CA ASN A 307 -17.53 -7.35 4.60
C ASN A 307 -16.85 -8.55 5.30
N PRO A 308 -17.14 -9.81 4.91
CA PRO A 308 -16.54 -11.00 5.52
C PRO A 308 -15.02 -11.06 5.42
N ALA A 309 -14.43 -10.50 4.35
CA ALA A 309 -12.98 -10.48 4.17
C ALA A 309 -12.32 -9.55 5.21
N VAL A 310 -12.94 -8.41 5.50
CA VAL A 310 -12.49 -7.46 6.54
C VAL A 310 -12.64 -8.09 7.93
N GLN A 311 -13.74 -8.80 8.21
CA GLN A 311 -13.92 -9.53 9.46
C GLN A 311 -12.84 -10.60 9.67
N LYS A 312 -12.53 -11.38 8.63
CA LYS A 312 -11.47 -12.40 8.67
C LYS A 312 -10.09 -11.77 8.89
N ALA A 313 -9.79 -10.65 8.22
CA ALA A 313 -8.54 -9.93 8.41
C ALA A 313 -8.42 -9.35 9.83
N ARG A 314 -9.50 -8.76 10.36
CA ARG A 314 -9.56 -8.32 11.77
C ARG A 314 -9.29 -9.47 12.72
N LYS A 315 -9.97 -10.62 12.56
CA LYS A 315 -9.80 -11.75 13.47
C LYS A 315 -8.37 -12.30 13.44
N ARG A 316 -7.74 -12.30 12.26
CA ARG A 316 -6.32 -12.64 12.12
C ARG A 316 -5.42 -11.66 12.89
N LEU A 317 -5.68 -10.36 12.80
CA LEU A 317 -4.95 -9.35 13.57
C LEU A 317 -5.16 -9.55 15.08
N GLU A 318 -6.40 -9.75 15.51
CA GLU A 318 -6.77 -9.98 16.91
C GLU A 318 -6.00 -11.17 17.48
N ASN A 319 -6.06 -12.34 16.82
CA ASN A 319 -5.35 -13.54 17.24
C ASN A 319 -3.83 -13.30 17.32
N LYS A 320 -3.24 -12.69 16.28
CA LYS A 320 -1.81 -12.37 16.23
C LYS A 320 -1.36 -11.48 17.40
N LEU A 321 -2.21 -10.52 17.81
CA LEU A 321 -1.91 -9.61 18.91
C LEU A 321 -2.11 -10.29 20.28
N VAL A 322 -3.14 -11.12 20.43
CA VAL A 322 -3.34 -11.92 21.65
C VAL A 322 -2.17 -12.87 21.87
N GLU A 323 -1.74 -13.60 20.83
CA GLU A 323 -0.55 -14.47 20.85
C GLU A 323 0.73 -13.69 21.19
N ALA A 324 0.82 -12.42 20.80
CA ALA A 324 1.94 -11.55 21.15
C ALA A 324 1.88 -10.97 22.58
N GLY A 325 0.82 -11.29 23.35
CA GLY A 325 0.67 -10.93 24.76
C GLY A 325 -0.09 -9.62 25.03
N PHE A 326 -0.87 -9.12 24.08
CA PHE A 326 -1.66 -7.89 24.27
C PHE A 326 -3.10 -8.17 24.73
N GLU A 327 -3.67 -7.29 25.56
CA GLU A 327 -5.12 -7.24 25.78
C GLU A 327 -5.78 -6.59 24.56
N VAL A 328 -6.49 -7.36 23.73
CA VAL A 328 -7.07 -6.86 22.49
C VAL A 328 -8.58 -6.70 22.62
N ARG A 329 -9.12 -5.56 22.19
CA ARG A 329 -10.57 -5.33 22.06
C ARG A 329 -10.89 -4.70 20.72
N THR A 330 -12.06 -5.01 20.18
CA THR A 330 -12.56 -4.33 18.97
C THR A 330 -13.52 -3.21 19.37
N LYS A 331 -13.40 -2.07 18.70
CA LYS A 331 -14.33 -0.95 18.84
C LYS A 331 -15.21 -0.86 17.59
N THR A 332 -16.50 -0.74 17.83
CA THR A 332 -17.50 -0.38 16.83
C THR A 332 -18.20 0.89 17.27
N TRP A 333 -18.79 1.60 16.33
CA TRP A 333 -19.59 2.79 16.56
C TRP A 333 -20.76 2.80 15.59
N ASP A 334 -21.53 3.88 15.59
CA ASP A 334 -22.65 4.06 14.69
C ASP A 334 -22.20 3.99 13.22
N SER A 335 -22.76 3.03 12.47
CA SER A 335 -22.36 2.70 11.10
C SER A 335 -22.65 3.81 10.08
N ARG A 336 -23.40 4.85 10.47
CA ARG A 336 -23.56 6.07 9.66
C ARG A 336 -22.23 6.81 9.46
N TYR A 337 -21.24 6.58 10.33
CA TYR A 337 -19.90 7.15 10.21
C TYR A 337 -18.93 6.06 9.74
N LYS A 338 -18.32 6.27 8.58
CA LYS A 338 -17.48 5.26 7.93
C LYS A 338 -16.23 4.95 8.76
N GLY A 339 -15.45 5.99 9.07
CA GLY A 339 -14.20 5.88 9.82
C GLY A 339 -14.29 6.38 11.26
N ILE A 340 -13.31 6.00 12.08
CA ILE A 340 -13.19 6.48 13.47
C ILE A 340 -12.94 7.99 13.51
N ASP A 341 -12.26 8.55 12.51
CA ASP A 341 -12.04 9.99 12.36
C ASP A 341 -13.36 10.75 12.16
N ASP A 342 -14.24 10.24 11.30
CA ASP A 342 -15.58 10.83 11.07
C ASP A 342 -16.41 10.82 12.37
N TYR A 343 -16.41 9.70 13.08
CA TYR A 343 -17.13 9.54 14.35
C TYR A 343 -16.61 10.50 15.43
N LEU A 344 -15.28 10.55 15.63
CA LEU A 344 -14.66 11.44 16.61
C LEU A 344 -14.89 12.92 16.28
N LEU A 345 -14.95 13.28 15.00
CA LEU A 345 -15.21 14.66 14.58
C LEU A 345 -16.60 15.11 15.00
N VAL A 346 -17.61 14.26 14.82
CA VAL A 346 -18.98 14.55 15.24
C VAL A 346 -19.08 14.64 16.75
N GLN A 347 -18.46 13.70 17.48
CA GLN A 347 -18.45 13.76 18.95
C GLN A 347 -17.81 15.05 19.48
N ARG A 348 -16.71 15.50 18.87
CA ARG A 348 -16.06 16.76 19.25
C ARG A 348 -16.98 17.96 19.02
N LYS A 349 -17.67 18.00 17.87
CA LYS A 349 -18.62 19.08 17.55
C LYS A 349 -19.81 19.10 18.49
N GLN A 350 -20.32 17.93 18.90
CA GLN A 350 -21.42 17.84 19.88
C GLN A 350 -20.99 18.38 21.25
N LYS A 351 -19.83 17.95 21.76
CA LYS A 351 -19.29 18.46 23.03
C LYS A 351 -19.05 19.98 23.01
N GLN A 352 -18.63 20.53 21.88
CA GLN A 352 -18.45 21.98 21.74
C GLN A 352 -19.76 22.76 21.74
N LYS A 353 -20.88 22.15 21.30
CA LYS A 353 -22.20 22.79 21.35
C LYS A 353 -22.82 22.79 22.75
N GLU A 354 -22.45 21.82 23.59
CA GLU A 354 -22.94 21.71 24.98
C GLU A 354 -22.21 22.65 25.95
N VAL A 355 -21.08 23.23 25.54
CA VAL A 355 -20.23 24.11 26.36
C VAL A 355 -20.51 25.61 26.09
N VAL A 356 -21.38 25.93 25.14
CA VAL A 356 -21.73 27.32 24.76
C VAL A 356 -23.05 27.75 25.39
#